data_AF-A0A2D4JC35-F1
#
_entry.id   AF-A0A2D4JC35-F1
#
_cell.length_a   1.000
_cell.length_b   1.000
_cell.length_c   1.000
_cell.angle_alpha   90.00
_cell.angle_beta   90.00
_cell.angle_gamma   90.00
#
_symmetry.space_group_name_H-M   'P 1'
#
loop_
_entity.id
_entity.type
_entity.pdbx_description
1 polymer ?
#
loop_
_entity_poly.entity_id
_entity_poly.type
_entity_poly.pdbx_seq_one_letter_code
_entity_poly.pdbx_strand_id
1 'polypeptide(L)'
;MVDARGGAMRGCRHNGLRIIIPPRKCTAPTRVTCRLVKRHRLATMPPMVEGDGLASRLIEVGPSGAQFLGPVIVEIPHFAALRGKERELVILRSENGDNWKEHFCEFTEDELNEILNGMD
;
A
#
# COMPACT_ATOMS: atom_id res chain seq x y z
N MET A 1 -1.47 -1.71 -16.56
CA MET A 1 -0.48 -0.76 -17.11
C MET A 1 -1.02 0.62 -16.81
N VAL A 2 -0.16 1.54 -16.39
CA VAL A 2 -0.51 2.93 -16.10
C VAL A 2 0.49 3.84 -16.79
N ASP A 3 0.06 5.02 -17.21
CA ASP A 3 0.94 6.05 -17.78
C ASP A 3 0.64 7.40 -17.12
N ALA A 4 1.10 8.50 -17.73
CA ALA A 4 0.90 9.85 -17.22
C ALA A 4 -0.58 10.25 -17.07
N ARG A 5 -1.52 9.55 -17.70
CA ARG A 5 -2.97 9.79 -17.49
C ARG A 5 -3.43 9.29 -16.12
N GLY A 6 -2.63 8.48 -15.43
CA GLY A 6 -3.02 7.83 -14.19
C GLY A 6 -3.95 6.65 -14.42
N GLY A 7 -4.56 6.17 -13.34
CA GLY A 7 -5.55 5.11 -13.38
C GLY A 7 -5.79 4.46 -12.01
N ALA A 8 -6.99 3.88 -11.87
CA ALA A 8 -7.37 3.09 -10.71
C ALA A 8 -7.56 1.63 -11.10
N MET A 9 -6.95 0.72 -10.35
CA MET A 9 -7.01 -0.72 -10.57
C MET A 9 -7.55 -1.40 -9.33
N ARG A 10 -8.64 -2.17 -9.45
CA ARG A 10 -9.17 -3.00 -8.37
C ARG A 10 -8.69 -4.44 -8.54
N GLY A 11 -8.29 -5.06 -7.45
CA GLY A 11 -7.90 -6.47 -7.42
C GLY A 11 -9.11 -7.37 -7.67
N CYS A 12 -9.03 -8.25 -8.67
CA CYS A 12 -10.12 -9.18 -9.00
C CYS A 12 -10.23 -10.38 -8.03
N ARG A 13 -9.13 -10.74 -7.37
CA ARG A 13 -9.05 -11.93 -6.50
C ARG A 13 -9.33 -11.64 -5.02
N HIS A 14 -9.15 -10.39 -4.61
CA HIS A 14 -9.28 -9.95 -3.23
C HIS A 14 -10.10 -8.67 -3.22
N ASN A 15 -11.37 -8.81 -2.83
CA ASN A 15 -12.28 -7.68 -2.69
C ASN A 15 -11.66 -6.63 -1.76
N GLY A 16 -11.69 -5.38 -2.19
CA GLY A 16 -11.17 -4.25 -1.41
C GLY A 16 -9.71 -3.88 -1.68
N LEU A 17 -8.92 -4.70 -2.41
CA LEU A 17 -7.60 -4.26 -2.85
C LEU A 17 -7.76 -3.26 -4.01
N ARG A 18 -7.24 -2.04 -3.86
CA ARG A 18 -7.25 -1.03 -4.93
C ARG A 18 -5.90 -0.31 -4.99
N ILE A 19 -5.40 -0.09 -6.19
CA ILE A 19 -4.26 0.79 -6.44
C ILE A 19 -4.75 1.97 -7.26
N ILE A 20 -4.35 3.15 -6.85
CA ILE A 20 -4.75 4.40 -7.48
C ILE A 20 -3.51 5.23 -7.74
N ILE A 21 -3.33 5.58 -9.01
CA ILE A 21 -2.20 6.39 -9.48
C ILE A 21 -2.81 7.64 -10.08
N PRO A 22 -2.69 8.79 -9.41
CA PRO A 22 -3.29 10.03 -9.90
C PRO A 22 -2.68 10.45 -11.25
N PRO A 23 -3.39 11.26 -12.05
CA PRO A 23 -2.84 11.84 -13.26
C PRO A 23 -1.53 12.58 -12.99
N ARG A 24 -0.61 12.53 -13.96
CA ARG A 24 0.72 13.17 -13.96
C ARG A 24 1.69 12.67 -12.89
N LYS A 25 1.38 11.59 -12.17
CA LYS A 25 2.29 11.00 -11.16
C LYS A 25 3.26 9.96 -11.72
N CYS A 26 3.01 9.44 -12.92
CA CYS A 26 3.85 8.45 -13.57
C CYS A 26 4.65 9.09 -14.72
N THR A 27 5.97 8.92 -14.73
CA THR A 27 6.88 9.51 -15.75
C THR A 27 6.90 8.74 -17.06
N ALA A 28 6.67 7.43 -17.02
CA ALA A 28 6.69 6.54 -18.16
C ALA A 28 5.69 5.39 -17.97
N PRO A 29 5.17 4.77 -19.04
CA PRO A 29 4.26 3.63 -18.94
C PRO A 29 4.82 2.52 -18.04
N THR A 30 4.18 2.29 -16.89
CA THR A 30 4.66 1.38 -15.85
C THR A 30 3.70 0.21 -15.65
N ARG A 31 4.25 -1.00 -15.52
CA ARG A 31 3.46 -2.20 -15.16
C ARG A 31 3.37 -2.32 -13.65
N VAL A 32 2.35 -1.70 -13.07
CA VAL A 32 2.11 -1.85 -11.63
C VAL A 32 1.44 -3.19 -11.33
N THR A 33 1.97 -3.89 -10.32
CA THR A 33 1.44 -5.17 -9.85
C THR A 33 1.22 -5.12 -8.35
N CYS A 34 0.21 -5.83 -7.85
CA CYS A 34 0.10 -6.11 -6.43
C CYS A 34 -0.32 -7.56 -6.21
N ARG A 35 0.39 -8.24 -5.32
CA ARG A 35 0.21 -9.66 -5.05
C ARG A 35 0.25 -9.90 -3.54
N LEU A 36 -0.55 -10.85 -3.07
CA LEU A 36 -0.41 -11.35 -1.71
C LEU A 36 0.87 -12.17 -1.58
N VAL A 37 1.66 -11.88 -0.57
CA VAL A 37 2.87 -12.63 -0.27
C VAL A 37 2.51 -13.85 0.56
N LYS A 38 3.00 -15.02 0.13
CA LYS A 38 2.92 -16.24 0.93
C LYS A 38 4.01 -16.20 2.00
N ARG A 39 3.68 -16.55 3.24
CA ARG A 39 4.60 -16.48 4.40
C ARG A 39 5.98 -17.12 4.12
N HIS A 40 6.03 -18.26 3.45
CA HIS A 40 7.30 -18.96 3.14
C HIS A 40 8.22 -18.24 2.14
N ARG A 41 7.75 -17.17 1.48
CA ARG A 41 8.58 -16.36 0.56
C ARG A 41 9.28 -15.20 1.27
N LEU A 42 9.04 -15.02 2.57
CA LEU A 42 9.67 -13.97 3.38
C LEU A 42 10.88 -14.55 4.09
N ALA A 43 12.00 -13.86 4.01
CA ALA A 43 13.19 -14.19 4.79
C ALA A 43 12.94 -13.89 6.28
N THR A 44 12.35 -12.72 6.56
CA THR A 44 12.02 -12.30 7.93
C THR A 44 10.57 -11.80 7.99
N MET A 45 9.83 -12.19 9.02
CA MET A 45 8.51 -11.64 9.30
C MET A 45 8.64 -10.22 9.88
N PRO A 46 7.64 -9.33 9.70
CA PRO A 46 7.62 -8.06 10.41
C PRO A 46 7.75 -8.30 11.92
N PRO A 47 8.61 -7.54 12.63
CA PRO A 47 8.76 -7.67 14.07
C PRO A 47 7.44 -7.30 14.74
N MET A 48 7.02 -8.12 15.69
CA MET A 48 5.79 -7.95 16.45
C MET A 48 6.13 -8.14 17.93
N VAL A 49 5.60 -7.28 18.79
CA VAL A 49 5.69 -7.44 20.25
C VAL A 49 4.44 -8.12 20.80
N GLU A 50 4.44 -8.43 22.10
CA GLU A 50 3.25 -8.98 22.76
C GLU A 50 2.08 -8.00 22.64
N GLY A 51 0.95 -8.48 22.10
CA GLY A 51 -0.24 -7.67 21.83
C GLY A 51 -0.40 -7.24 20.38
N ASP A 52 0.67 -7.31 19.57
CA ASP A 52 0.62 -7.00 18.15
C ASP A 52 -0.01 -8.12 17.33
N GLY A 53 -0.54 -7.75 16.17
CA GLY A 53 -1.02 -8.71 15.19
C GLY A 53 -1.07 -8.13 13.79
N LEU A 54 -0.90 -9.01 12.79
CA LEU A 54 -1.07 -8.62 11.40
C LEU A 54 -2.54 -8.33 11.12
N ALA A 55 -2.86 -7.05 10.89
CA ALA A 55 -4.19 -6.59 10.54
C ALA A 55 -4.62 -7.01 9.12
N SER A 56 -3.67 -7.13 8.19
CA SER A 56 -3.88 -7.51 6.80
C SER A 56 -2.89 -8.59 6.36
N ARG A 57 -3.09 -9.14 5.16
CA ARG A 57 -2.08 -10.00 4.53
C ARG A 57 -0.97 -9.13 3.96
N LEU A 58 0.27 -9.62 4.03
CA LEU A 58 1.41 -8.96 3.42
C LEU A 58 1.22 -8.88 1.90
N ILE A 59 1.49 -7.70 1.34
CA ILE A 59 1.40 -7.43 -0.08
C ILE A 59 2.76 -7.06 -0.65
N GLU A 60 3.00 -7.49 -1.89
CA GLU A 60 4.16 -7.09 -2.69
C GLU A 60 3.63 -6.20 -3.81
N VAL A 61 4.09 -4.94 -3.84
CA VAL A 61 3.77 -3.99 -4.90
C VAL A 61 4.97 -3.87 -5.82
N GLY A 62 4.72 -3.97 -7.12
CA GLY A 62 5.74 -3.91 -8.17
C GLY A 62 5.48 -2.76 -9.15
N PRO A 63 6.53 -2.28 -9.83
CA PRO A 63 7.91 -2.77 -9.72
C PRO A 63 8.61 -2.23 -8.46
N SER A 64 9.47 -3.05 -7.85
CA SER A 64 10.24 -2.64 -6.67
C SER A 64 11.11 -1.43 -7.00
N GLY A 65 11.18 -0.47 -6.08
CA GLY A 65 11.93 0.78 -6.26
C GLY A 65 11.31 1.78 -7.23
N ALA A 66 10.10 1.54 -7.76
CA ALA A 66 9.40 2.54 -8.56
C ALA A 66 9.27 3.86 -7.81
N GLN A 67 9.60 4.95 -8.52
CA GLN A 67 9.43 6.32 -8.06
C GLN A 67 8.34 6.99 -8.88
N PHE A 68 7.43 7.67 -8.18
CA PHE A 68 6.37 8.47 -8.77
C PHE A 68 6.63 9.95 -8.45
N LEU A 69 6.13 10.85 -9.29
CA LEU A 69 6.28 12.31 -9.11
C LEU A 69 5.43 12.88 -7.95
N GLY A 70 4.80 12.02 -7.16
CA GLY A 70 3.95 12.37 -6.03
C GLY A 70 3.29 11.12 -5.45
N PRO A 71 2.38 11.28 -4.48
CA PRO A 71 1.83 10.15 -3.76
C PRO A 71 0.93 9.32 -4.67
N VAL A 72 0.94 8.02 -4.40
CA VAL A 72 0.04 7.02 -4.98
C VAL A 72 -0.64 6.29 -3.84
N ILE A 73 -1.83 5.77 -4.09
CA ILE A 73 -2.69 5.25 -3.02
C ILE A 73 -2.87 3.75 -3.21
N VAL A 74 -2.72 3.01 -2.12
CA VAL A 74 -2.97 1.57 -2.08
C VAL A 74 -3.96 1.31 -0.96
N GLU A 75 -5.21 0.97 -1.33
CA GLU A 75 -6.21 0.52 -0.38
C GLU A 75 -6.04 -0.98 -0.16
N ILE A 76 -5.91 -1.39 1.11
CA ILE A 76 -5.72 -2.77 1.52
C ILE A 76 -6.80 -3.12 2.54
N PRO A 77 -7.60 -4.18 2.32
CA PRO A 77 -8.55 -4.63 3.32
C PRO A 77 -7.81 -5.18 4.55
N HIS A 78 -8.28 -4.81 5.74
CA HIS A 78 -7.79 -5.33 7.01
C HIS A 78 -8.93 -5.96 7.82
N PHE A 79 -8.57 -6.78 8.81
CA PHE A 79 -9.49 -7.50 9.70
C PHE A 79 -9.25 -7.17 11.18
N ALA A 80 -8.49 -6.10 11.47
CA ALA A 80 -8.26 -5.63 12.83
C ALA A 80 -9.56 -5.17 13.52
N ALA A 81 -9.73 -5.58 14.77
CA ALA A 81 -10.75 -5.06 15.66
C ALA A 81 -10.19 -3.85 16.44
N LEU A 82 -10.49 -2.63 15.97
CA LEU A 82 -9.92 -1.38 16.52
C LEU A 82 -10.52 -0.92 17.86
N ARG A 83 -11.65 -1.52 18.28
CA ARG A 83 -12.31 -1.28 19.58
C ARG A 83 -12.38 0.21 19.97
N GLY A 84 -12.95 1.04 19.10
CA GLY A 84 -13.22 2.45 19.44
C GLY A 84 -12.00 3.30 19.77
N LYS A 85 -10.80 2.92 19.30
CA LYS A 85 -9.46 3.55 19.48
C LYS A 85 -8.56 2.93 20.55
N GLU A 86 -8.91 1.78 21.13
CA GLU A 86 -7.96 1.03 21.99
C GLU A 86 -6.76 0.45 21.22
N ARG A 87 -6.88 0.34 19.89
CA ARG A 87 -5.83 -0.17 19.01
C ARG A 87 -5.68 0.72 17.80
N GLU A 88 -4.45 0.83 17.35
CA GLU A 88 -4.09 1.55 16.13
C GLU A 88 -3.57 0.61 15.03
N LEU A 89 -3.46 1.14 13.83
CA LEU A 89 -2.86 0.46 12.70
C LEU A 89 -1.56 1.17 12.34
N VAL A 90 -0.47 0.42 12.31
CA VAL A 90 0.83 0.89 11.84
C VAL A 90 1.12 0.20 10.51
N ILE A 91 1.59 0.97 9.53
CA ILE A 91 1.98 0.44 8.23
C ILE A 91 3.47 0.11 8.29
N LEU A 92 3.80 -1.17 8.13
CA LEU A 92 5.18 -1.62 8.00
C LEU A 92 5.53 -1.85 6.52
N ARG A 93 6.73 -1.43 6.12
CA ARG A 93 7.30 -1.66 4.78
C ARG A 93 8.64 -2.38 4.88
N SER A 94 8.97 -3.11 3.82
CA SER A 94 10.30 -3.68 3.59
C SER A 94 10.69 -3.45 2.14
N GLU A 95 11.95 -3.08 1.90
CA GLU A 95 12.46 -2.91 0.53
C GLU A 95 12.86 -4.25 -0.10
N ASN A 96 13.32 -5.20 0.72
CA ASN A 96 13.95 -6.45 0.27
C ASN A 96 13.38 -7.71 0.93
N GLY A 97 12.50 -7.59 1.93
CA GLY A 97 11.93 -8.70 2.69
C GLY A 97 12.72 -9.14 3.92
N ASP A 98 13.86 -8.49 4.21
CA ASP A 98 14.74 -8.85 5.33
C ASP A 98 14.56 -7.92 6.53
N ASN A 99 14.45 -6.62 6.26
CA ASN A 99 14.32 -5.58 7.26
C ASN A 99 12.98 -4.86 7.12
N TRP A 100 12.33 -4.58 8.25
CA TRP A 100 11.04 -3.93 8.32
C TRP A 100 11.14 -2.60 9.05
N LYS A 101 10.49 -1.58 8.53
CA LYS A 101 10.41 -0.25 9.13
C LYS A 101 9.00 0.29 8.98
N GLU A 102 8.64 1.22 9.85
CA GLU A 102 7.39 1.97 9.70
C GLU A 102 7.41 2.80 8.41
N HIS A 103 6.28 2.81 7.71
CA HIS A 103 6.07 3.62 6.53
C HIS A 103 5.52 4.98 6.95
N PHE A 104 6.28 6.02 6.66
CA PHE A 104 5.87 7.40 6.88
C PHE A 104 5.35 8.01 5.58
N CYS A 105 4.22 8.72 5.68
CA CYS A 105 3.66 9.53 4.62
C CYS A 105 3.78 11.00 5.03
N GLU A 106 4.43 11.81 4.21
CA GLU A 106 4.59 13.25 4.47
C GLU A 106 3.32 14.05 4.15
N PHE A 107 2.36 13.44 3.45
CA PHE A 107 1.09 14.05 3.07
C PHE A 107 0.04 13.88 4.18
N THR A 108 -0.72 14.95 4.40
CA THR A 108 -1.87 14.96 5.30
C THR A 108 -3.05 14.19 4.71
N GLU A 109 -3.98 13.77 5.57
CA GLU A 109 -5.20 13.08 5.13
C GLU A 109 -6.03 13.96 4.17
N ASP A 110 -6.07 15.28 4.39
CA ASP A 110 -6.77 16.23 3.53
C ASP A 110 -6.15 16.31 2.12
N GLU A 111 -4.81 16.40 2.01
CA GLU A 111 -4.13 16.37 0.72
C GLU A 111 -4.37 15.06 -0.03
N LEU A 112 -4.39 13.93 0.68
CA LEU A 112 -4.70 12.63 0.09
C LEU A 112 -6.17 12.56 -0.37
N ASN A 113 -7.10 13.14 0.39
CA ASN A 113 -8.51 13.23 0.03
C ASN A 113 -8.74 14.12 -1.19
N GLU A 114 -8.05 15.25 -1.30
CA GLU A 114 -8.08 16.08 -2.52
C GLU A 114 -7.58 15.31 -3.74
N ILE A 115 -6.50 14.54 -3.58
CA ILE A 115 -5.98 13.68 -4.63
C ILE A 115 -7.00 12.61 -5.04
N LEU A 116 -7.70 12.00 -4.09
CA LEU A 116 -8.75 11.01 -4.35
C LEU A 116 -9.96 11.61 -5.07
N ASN A 117 -10.41 12.79 -4.62
CA ASN A 117 -11.58 13.49 -5.15
C ASN A 117 -11.31 14.13 -6.52
N GLY A 118 -10.05 14.43 -6.84
CA GLY A 118 -9.63 14.97 -8.13
C GLY A 118 -9.45 13.92 -9.25
N MET A 119 -9.87 12.67 -9.05
CA MET A 119 -9.73 11.57 -10.02
C MET A 119 -11.01 11.25 -10.81
N ASP A 120 -11.80 12.28 -11.15
CA ASP A 120 -12.89 12.15 -12.14
C ASP A 120 -12.36 11.88 -13.56
#